data_AF-A0A9X5XIM6-F1
#
_entry.id   AF-A0A9X5XIM6-F1
#
_cell.length_a   1.000
_cell.length_b   1.000
_cell.length_c   1.000
_cell.angle_alpha   90.00
_cell.angle_beta   90.00
_cell.angle_gamma   90.00
#
_symmetry.space_group_name_H-M   'P 1'
#
loop_
_entity.id
_entity.type
_entity.pdbx_description
1 polymer ?
#
loop_
_entity_poly.entity_id
_entity_poly.type
_entity_poly.pdbx_seq_one_letter_code
_entity_poly.pdbx_strand_id
1 'polypeptide(L)'
;TTLDVEMAHAVAPDAKIVLVETAVAETEGTTGLPEMMDAEKHLIDHGVGDVISQSFGATEDTFPGFDKGDFSSIKKLRYAFEDANRKHVTVLASSGDGGATDLKADGKTYYNKRVNSWPSSDPLVTSIGGTQLHLNDKGQRVKPDSVYNDYGSGGGGQSHVFSRPAFQNGVKNVVGARRGTPDVSLAAAVNGGAWIYSSFDPTATGWDVTGGTSEASPLFSGIVALADQAAGHRVGNINEALYALSKRSAHHDKSAGVVDVNDGTNNSYEGVTGYKAVNGYDMATGVGTVDALRFVPALARASHRG
;
A
#
# COMPACT_ATOMS: atom_id res chain seq x y z
N THR A 1 -14.40 2.41 4.79
CA THR A 1 -14.70 1.05 5.27
C THR A 1 -15.43 0.20 4.24
N THR A 2 -16.54 0.65 3.61
CA THR A 2 -17.23 -0.13 2.54
C THR A 2 -16.29 -0.59 1.42
N LEU A 3 -15.51 0.35 0.85
CA LEU A 3 -14.51 0.04 -0.16
C LEU A 3 -13.55 -1.07 0.29
N ASP A 4 -12.99 -0.93 1.51
CA ASP A 4 -12.01 -1.86 2.04
C ASP A 4 -12.57 -3.28 2.17
N VAL A 5 -13.79 -3.40 2.71
CA VAL A 5 -14.46 -4.69 2.90
C VAL A 5 -14.81 -5.32 1.56
N GLU A 6 -15.42 -4.57 0.65
CA GLU A 6 -15.88 -5.12 -0.64
C GLU A 6 -14.70 -5.53 -1.53
N MET A 7 -13.61 -4.77 -1.56
CA MET A 7 -12.44 -5.10 -2.39
C MET A 7 -11.65 -6.28 -1.84
N ALA A 8 -11.48 -6.38 -0.52
CA ALA A 8 -10.89 -7.57 0.09
C ALA A 8 -11.75 -8.81 -0.18
N HIS A 9 -13.09 -8.68 -0.03
CA HIS A 9 -14.04 -9.75 -0.28
C HIS A 9 -14.07 -10.18 -1.75
N ALA A 10 -14.00 -9.24 -2.70
CA ALA A 10 -14.01 -9.54 -4.13
C ALA A 10 -12.84 -10.43 -4.55
N VAL A 11 -11.67 -10.26 -3.91
CA VAL A 11 -10.47 -11.06 -4.19
C VAL A 11 -10.45 -12.36 -3.40
N ALA A 12 -10.84 -12.34 -2.12
CA ALA A 12 -10.82 -13.49 -1.23
C ALA A 12 -12.20 -13.68 -0.54
N PRO A 13 -13.21 -14.18 -1.25
CA PRO A 13 -14.61 -14.16 -0.78
C PRO A 13 -14.85 -15.04 0.46
N ASP A 14 -14.05 -16.09 0.65
CA ASP A 14 -14.15 -17.00 1.79
C ASP A 14 -13.28 -16.56 2.98
N ALA A 15 -12.48 -15.51 2.84
CA ALA A 15 -11.69 -14.97 3.95
C ALA A 15 -12.63 -14.32 4.98
N LYS A 16 -12.36 -14.57 6.28
CA LYS A 16 -13.09 -13.89 7.34
C LYS A 16 -12.58 -12.46 7.46
N ILE A 17 -13.45 -11.49 7.14
CA ILE A 17 -13.14 -10.07 7.27
C ILE A 17 -13.49 -9.60 8.70
N VAL A 18 -12.55 -8.94 9.35
CA VAL A 18 -12.75 -8.25 10.63
C VAL A 18 -12.61 -6.76 10.37
N LEU A 19 -13.73 -6.04 10.37
CA LEU A 19 -13.75 -4.58 10.28
C LEU A 19 -13.45 -4.00 11.66
N VAL A 20 -12.52 -3.05 11.71
CA VAL A 20 -12.06 -2.39 12.93
C VAL A 20 -12.22 -0.89 12.72
N GLU A 21 -12.95 -0.26 13.63
CA GLU A 21 -13.24 1.18 13.58
C GLU A 21 -12.87 1.80 14.92
N THR A 22 -12.24 2.97 14.88
CA THR A 22 -11.92 3.77 16.07
C THR A 22 -12.77 5.04 16.07
N ALA A 23 -13.04 5.59 17.26
CA ALA A 23 -13.93 6.74 17.41
C ALA A 23 -13.32 8.08 16.98
N VAL A 24 -12.00 8.12 16.74
CA VAL A 24 -11.26 9.33 16.39
C VAL A 24 -10.81 9.20 14.95
N ALA A 25 -11.30 10.12 14.10
CA ALA A 25 -10.84 10.19 12.72
C ALA A 25 -9.34 10.45 12.66
N GLU A 26 -8.66 9.75 11.77
CA GLU A 26 -7.28 10.08 11.44
C GLU A 26 -7.25 11.43 10.73
N THR A 27 -6.29 12.26 11.13
CA THR A 27 -5.94 13.49 10.43
C THR A 27 -4.43 13.65 10.46
N GLU A 28 -3.92 14.52 9.59
CA GLU A 28 -2.53 14.92 9.56
C GLU A 28 -1.88 15.11 10.95
N GLY A 29 -0.64 14.65 11.07
CA GLY A 29 0.08 14.54 12.34
C GLY A 29 -0.24 13.22 13.05
N THR A 30 -0.69 13.30 14.31
CA THR A 30 -0.84 12.12 15.19
C THR A 30 -2.28 11.84 15.61
N THR A 31 -3.26 12.63 15.18
CA THR A 31 -4.64 12.47 15.66
C THR A 31 -5.24 11.19 15.09
N GLY A 32 -5.89 10.37 15.94
CA GLY A 32 -6.54 9.11 15.55
C GLY A 32 -5.60 7.91 15.39
N LEU A 33 -4.34 8.15 14.99
CA LEU A 33 -3.34 7.09 14.80
C LEU A 33 -3.05 6.25 16.07
N PRO A 34 -2.88 6.82 17.27
CA PRO A 34 -2.70 6.04 18.50
C PRO A 34 -3.84 5.04 18.73
N GLU A 35 -5.08 5.47 18.57
CA GLU A 35 -6.25 4.62 18.75
C GLU A 35 -6.30 3.50 17.71
N MET A 36 -5.93 3.80 16.46
CA MET A 36 -5.83 2.78 15.40
C MET A 36 -4.72 1.76 15.70
N MET A 37 -3.55 2.21 16.16
CA MET A 37 -2.44 1.32 16.55
C MET A 37 -2.79 0.48 17.79
N ASP A 38 -3.54 1.02 18.75
CA ASP A 38 -4.04 0.28 19.90
C ASP A 38 -5.05 -0.80 19.49
N ALA A 39 -5.95 -0.48 18.55
CA ALA A 39 -6.93 -1.44 18.03
C ALA A 39 -6.25 -2.58 17.25
N GLU A 40 -5.27 -2.27 16.40
CA GLU A 40 -4.46 -3.27 15.71
C GLU A 40 -3.70 -4.14 16.71
N LYS A 41 -2.99 -3.53 17.66
CA LYS A 41 -2.27 -4.25 18.70
C LYS A 41 -3.19 -5.18 19.49
N HIS A 42 -4.38 -4.72 19.86
CA HIS A 42 -5.36 -5.53 20.56
C HIS A 42 -5.72 -6.80 19.78
N LEU A 43 -6.02 -6.69 18.49
CA LEU A 43 -6.35 -7.86 17.66
C LEU A 43 -5.16 -8.79 17.46
N ILE A 44 -3.97 -8.23 17.23
CA ILE A 44 -2.72 -8.98 17.12
C ILE A 44 -2.43 -9.77 18.42
N ASP A 45 -2.70 -9.21 19.61
CA ASP A 45 -2.58 -9.89 20.90
C ASP A 45 -3.58 -11.04 21.09
N HIS A 46 -4.77 -10.94 20.49
CA HIS A 46 -5.79 -11.98 20.54
C HIS A 46 -5.69 -12.98 19.39
N GLY A 47 -4.66 -12.86 18.54
CA GLY A 47 -4.44 -13.74 17.39
C GLY A 47 -5.47 -13.55 16.27
N VAL A 48 -6.16 -12.42 16.23
CA VAL A 48 -7.16 -12.10 15.22
C VAL A 48 -6.51 -11.35 14.04
N GLY A 49 -6.72 -11.85 12.83
CA GLY A 49 -6.19 -11.26 11.60
C GLY A 49 -4.83 -11.83 11.21
N ASP A 50 -4.71 -12.24 9.96
CA ASP A 50 -3.46 -12.74 9.35
C ASP A 50 -2.82 -11.67 8.44
N VAL A 51 -3.67 -10.81 7.87
CA VAL A 51 -3.31 -9.66 7.04
C VAL A 51 -4.09 -8.44 7.53
N ILE A 52 -3.39 -7.33 7.77
CA ILE A 52 -3.95 -6.03 8.10
C ILE A 52 -3.87 -5.16 6.85
N SER A 53 -5.00 -4.62 6.42
CA SER A 53 -5.11 -3.63 5.34
C SER A 53 -5.45 -2.27 5.95
N GLN A 54 -4.63 -1.27 5.63
CA GLN A 54 -4.81 0.11 6.11
C GLN A 54 -5.01 1.02 4.89
N SER A 55 -6.06 1.84 4.95
CA SER A 55 -6.42 2.82 3.92
C SER A 55 -6.48 4.23 4.51
N PHE A 56 -5.49 4.57 5.34
CA PHE A 56 -5.33 5.86 6.02
C PHE A 56 -3.85 6.24 6.05
N GLY A 57 -3.55 7.50 6.36
CA GLY A 57 -2.17 7.93 6.53
C GLY A 57 -2.03 9.44 6.70
N ALA A 58 -0.93 9.82 7.35
CA ALA A 58 -0.54 11.21 7.53
C ALA A 58 0.83 11.45 6.89
N THR A 59 1.00 12.64 6.33
CA THR A 59 2.26 13.09 5.75
C THR A 59 3.35 13.11 6.81
N GLU A 60 4.52 12.50 6.57
CA GLU A 60 5.60 12.42 7.56
C GLU A 60 5.98 13.82 8.11
N ASP A 61 5.98 14.82 7.24
CA ASP A 61 6.32 16.22 7.54
C ASP A 61 5.36 16.92 8.52
N THR A 62 4.16 16.37 8.76
CA THR A 62 3.15 16.96 9.67
C THR A 62 3.26 16.44 11.10
N PHE A 63 4.08 15.41 11.35
CA PHE A 63 4.25 14.86 12.68
C PHE A 63 5.02 15.81 13.62
N PRO A 64 4.63 15.89 14.91
CA PRO A 64 5.31 16.75 15.87
C PRO A 64 6.81 16.46 15.98
N GLY A 65 7.63 17.49 15.85
CA GLY A 65 9.09 17.42 15.95
C GLY A 65 9.82 17.21 14.62
N PHE A 66 9.12 16.90 13.53
CA PHE A 66 9.72 16.63 12.23
C PHE A 66 10.60 17.78 11.74
N ASP A 67 10.13 19.02 11.87
CA ASP A 67 10.85 20.26 11.49
C ASP A 67 12.18 20.46 12.23
N LYS A 68 12.33 19.82 13.39
CA LYS A 68 13.53 19.84 14.23
C LYS A 68 14.39 18.57 14.06
N GLY A 69 14.01 17.68 13.15
CA GLY A 69 14.66 16.37 12.96
C GLY A 69 14.36 15.36 14.07
N ASP A 70 13.34 15.60 14.90
CA ASP A 70 12.84 14.65 15.89
C ASP A 70 11.68 13.84 15.31
N PHE A 71 11.97 12.59 14.95
CA PHE A 71 10.97 11.66 14.41
C PHE A 71 10.39 10.73 15.49
N SER A 72 10.53 11.07 16.78
CA SER A 72 10.08 10.21 17.88
C SER A 72 8.57 10.04 17.93
N SER A 73 7.79 11.02 17.48
CA SER A 73 6.32 10.96 17.36
C SER A 73 5.88 9.82 16.44
N ILE A 74 6.45 9.73 15.23
CA ILE A 74 6.20 8.62 14.29
C ILE A 74 6.75 7.31 14.85
N LYS A 75 8.01 7.30 15.33
CA LYS A 75 8.67 6.06 15.77
C LYS A 75 7.96 5.40 16.95
N LYS A 76 7.31 6.18 17.82
CA LYS A 76 6.55 5.67 18.96
C LYS A 76 5.22 5.03 18.58
N LEU A 77 4.70 5.24 17.37
CA LEU A 77 3.44 4.63 16.90
C LEU A 77 3.64 3.23 16.30
N ARG A 78 4.90 2.79 16.11
CA ARG A 78 5.23 1.55 15.39
C ARG A 78 4.99 0.26 16.19
N TYR A 79 4.54 0.36 17.44
CA TYR A 79 4.46 -0.79 18.35
C TYR A 79 3.54 -1.90 17.84
N ALA A 80 2.46 -1.55 17.14
CA ALA A 80 1.56 -2.52 16.51
C ALA A 80 2.27 -3.27 15.38
N PHE A 81 3.01 -2.57 14.52
CA PHE A 81 3.74 -3.19 13.39
C PHE A 81 4.91 -4.06 13.86
N GLU A 82 5.60 -3.64 14.92
CA GLU A 82 6.64 -4.46 15.55
C GLU A 82 6.06 -5.75 16.14
N ASP A 83 4.84 -5.70 16.69
CA ASP A 83 4.14 -6.87 17.22
C ASP A 83 3.59 -7.77 16.11
N ALA A 84 3.00 -7.18 15.06
CA ALA A 84 2.57 -7.88 13.85
C ALA A 84 3.73 -8.66 13.25
N ASN A 85 4.89 -8.03 13.08
CA ASN A 85 6.08 -8.67 12.53
C ASN A 85 6.57 -9.84 13.42
N ARG A 86 6.52 -9.72 14.76
CA ARG A 86 6.87 -10.82 15.68
C ARG A 86 5.90 -11.99 15.62
N LYS A 87 4.62 -11.74 15.29
CA LYS A 87 3.55 -12.74 15.22
C LYS A 87 3.18 -13.15 13.80
N HIS A 88 4.05 -12.82 12.84
CA HIS A 88 3.88 -13.12 11.42
C HIS A 88 2.55 -12.63 10.85
N VAL A 89 2.05 -11.48 11.28
CA VAL A 89 0.90 -10.80 10.66
C VAL A 89 1.43 -9.86 9.58
N THR A 90 0.88 -9.94 8.37
CA THR A 90 1.24 -9.03 7.28
C THR A 90 0.57 -7.67 7.50
N VAL A 91 1.30 -6.57 7.32
CA VAL A 91 0.72 -5.21 7.40
C VAL A 91 0.89 -4.51 6.06
N LEU A 92 -0.21 -4.04 5.49
CA LEU A 92 -0.30 -3.37 4.20
C LEU A 92 -0.89 -1.98 4.40
N ALA A 93 -0.35 -0.98 3.73
CA ALA A 93 -0.92 0.37 3.75
C ALA A 93 -0.92 1.02 2.36
N SER A 94 -2.01 1.71 2.05
CA SER A 94 -2.14 2.58 0.89
C SER A 94 -1.03 3.64 0.88
N SER A 95 -0.40 3.88 -0.27
CA SER A 95 0.73 4.81 -0.36
C SER A 95 0.32 6.29 -0.39
N GLY A 96 -0.96 6.59 -0.54
CA GLY A 96 -1.53 7.93 -0.63
C GLY A 96 -1.97 8.26 -2.05
N ASP A 97 -2.77 9.32 -2.18
CA ASP A 97 -3.40 9.72 -3.46
C ASP A 97 -2.92 11.11 -3.94
N GLY A 98 -1.92 11.68 -3.26
CA GLY A 98 -1.29 12.97 -3.59
C GLY A 98 -0.08 12.87 -4.53
N GLY A 99 0.16 11.70 -5.14
CA GLY A 99 1.33 11.47 -5.98
C GLY A 99 2.64 11.54 -5.20
N ALA A 100 3.61 12.33 -5.69
CA ALA A 100 4.86 12.57 -4.97
C ALA A 100 4.77 13.65 -3.89
N THR A 101 3.59 14.24 -3.65
CA THR A 101 3.33 15.19 -2.56
C THR A 101 2.16 14.70 -1.71
N ASP A 102 1.84 15.41 -0.65
CA ASP A 102 0.70 15.12 0.22
C ASP A 102 0.30 16.37 1.01
N LEU A 103 -0.76 16.27 1.81
CA LEU A 103 -1.37 17.37 2.54
C LEU A 103 -0.46 17.91 3.66
N LYS A 104 -0.60 19.21 3.95
CA LYS A 104 -0.05 19.83 5.15
C LYS A 104 -0.97 19.59 6.32
N ALA A 105 -0.50 19.96 7.52
CA ALA A 105 -1.26 19.88 8.77
C ALA A 105 -2.63 20.60 8.76
N ASP A 106 -2.92 21.44 7.76
CA ASP A 106 -4.24 22.05 7.58
C ASP A 106 -5.28 21.12 6.92
N GLY A 107 -4.85 19.95 6.44
CA GLY A 107 -5.67 18.95 5.74
C GLY A 107 -6.26 19.43 4.42
N LYS A 108 -5.73 20.52 3.84
CA LYS A 108 -6.33 21.22 2.69
C LYS A 108 -5.33 21.61 1.63
N THR A 109 -4.11 21.99 2.01
CA THR A 109 -3.10 22.45 1.06
C THR A 109 -1.98 21.43 0.95
N TYR A 110 -1.52 21.17 -0.27
CA TYR A 110 -0.41 20.26 -0.52
C TYR A 110 0.95 20.93 -0.28
N TYR A 111 1.96 20.12 0.05
CA TYR A 111 3.35 20.56 -0.01
C TYR A 111 3.76 20.86 -1.47
N ASN A 112 4.61 21.87 -1.64
CA ASN A 112 5.20 22.23 -2.95
C ASN A 112 6.56 21.53 -3.19
N LYS A 113 6.82 20.46 -2.44
CA LYS A 113 8.02 19.64 -2.48
C LYS A 113 7.58 18.18 -2.38
N ARG A 114 8.49 17.27 -2.68
CA ARG A 114 8.23 15.85 -2.47
C ARG A 114 8.13 15.55 -0.97
N VAL A 115 7.14 14.76 -0.60
CA VAL A 115 6.92 14.23 0.76
C VAL A 115 6.49 12.76 0.65
N ASN A 116 6.30 12.10 1.79
CA ASN A 116 5.84 10.72 1.86
C ASN A 116 4.99 10.55 3.13
N SER A 117 4.25 9.45 3.22
CA SER A 117 3.18 9.30 4.22
C SER A 117 3.33 8.02 5.03
N TRP A 118 3.07 8.12 6.33
CA TRP A 118 3.06 7.01 7.26
C TRP A 118 1.60 6.58 7.52
N PRO A 119 1.26 5.28 7.57
CA PRO A 119 2.14 4.13 7.83
C PRO A 119 2.82 3.50 6.61
N SER A 120 2.42 3.84 5.39
CA SER A 120 2.99 3.28 4.16
C SER A 120 4.53 3.35 4.10
N SER A 121 5.13 4.44 4.59
CA SER A 121 6.58 4.60 4.60
C SER A 121 7.33 3.76 5.66
N ASP A 122 6.64 3.07 6.57
CA ASP A 122 7.26 2.23 7.59
C ASP A 122 7.94 1.01 6.98
N PRO A 123 9.21 0.68 7.34
CA PRO A 123 9.88 -0.52 6.84
C PRO A 123 9.22 -1.86 7.19
N LEU A 124 8.34 -1.90 8.19
CA LEU A 124 7.61 -3.11 8.60
C LEU A 124 6.26 -3.26 7.86
N VAL A 125 5.90 -2.30 7.02
CA VAL A 125 4.66 -2.28 6.25
C VAL A 125 5.02 -2.48 4.77
N THR A 126 4.19 -3.23 4.04
CA THR A 126 4.26 -3.26 2.57
C THR A 126 3.43 -2.11 2.03
N SER A 127 4.09 -1.18 1.35
CA SER A 127 3.44 0.02 0.78
C SER A 127 2.77 -0.33 -0.54
N ILE A 128 1.47 -0.03 -0.64
CA ILE A 128 0.63 -0.37 -1.79
C ILE A 128 0.29 0.89 -2.58
N GLY A 129 0.88 0.99 -3.77
CA GLY A 129 0.66 2.07 -4.72
C GLY A 129 -0.49 1.84 -5.68
N GLY A 130 -0.61 2.76 -6.63
CA GLY A 130 -1.74 2.83 -7.54
C GLY A 130 -1.35 2.74 -9.01
N THR A 131 -2.07 1.91 -9.76
CA THR A 131 -2.04 1.85 -11.22
C THR A 131 -3.40 2.19 -11.82
N GLN A 132 -3.37 2.61 -13.08
CA GLN A 132 -4.54 2.66 -13.93
C GLN A 132 -4.56 1.43 -14.84
N LEU A 133 -5.67 0.68 -14.75
CA LEU A 133 -5.94 -0.43 -15.63
C LEU A 133 -6.45 0.06 -16.99
N HIS A 134 -6.09 -0.65 -18.05
CA HIS A 134 -6.59 -0.36 -19.39
C HIS A 134 -7.37 -1.55 -19.91
N LEU A 135 -8.68 -1.54 -19.67
CA LEU A 135 -9.60 -2.62 -20.00
C LEU A 135 -10.58 -2.19 -21.11
N ASN A 136 -11.07 -3.15 -21.88
CA ASN A 136 -12.26 -2.94 -22.72
C ASN A 136 -13.55 -3.25 -21.94
N ASP A 137 -14.71 -3.03 -22.55
CA ASP A 137 -16.05 -3.27 -21.94
C ASP A 137 -16.31 -4.74 -21.53
N LYS A 138 -15.42 -5.67 -21.90
CA LYS A 138 -15.46 -7.08 -21.48
C LYS A 138 -14.48 -7.40 -20.34
N GLY A 139 -13.83 -6.38 -19.77
CA GLY A 139 -12.81 -6.53 -18.73
C GLY A 139 -11.47 -7.07 -19.23
N GLN A 140 -11.22 -7.08 -20.54
CA GLN A 140 -9.97 -7.60 -21.10
C GLN A 140 -8.93 -6.47 -21.18
N ARG A 141 -7.70 -6.76 -20.72
CA ARG A 141 -6.56 -5.83 -20.81
C ARG A 141 -6.24 -5.54 -22.28
N VAL A 142 -6.26 -4.25 -22.66
CA VAL A 142 -5.96 -3.79 -24.03
C VAL A 142 -4.55 -3.23 -24.19
N LYS A 143 -3.90 -2.84 -23.08
CA LYS A 143 -2.48 -2.45 -23.02
C LYS A 143 -1.95 -2.64 -21.58
N PRO A 144 -0.63 -2.57 -21.35
CA PRO A 144 -0.04 -2.60 -20.01
C PRO A 144 -0.60 -1.50 -19.11
N ASP A 145 -0.56 -1.73 -17.80
CA ASP A 145 -0.97 -0.76 -16.79
C ASP A 145 -0.06 0.47 -16.81
N SER A 146 -0.59 1.59 -16.36
CA SER A 146 0.14 2.86 -16.20
C SER A 146 0.09 3.32 -14.75
N VAL A 147 0.91 4.30 -14.39
CA VAL A 147 0.80 4.96 -13.08
C VAL A 147 -0.60 5.57 -12.92
N TYR A 148 -1.22 5.41 -11.75
CA TYR A 148 -2.46 6.12 -11.39
C TYR A 148 -2.19 7.63 -11.36
N ASN A 149 -2.85 8.40 -12.24
CA ASN A 149 -2.78 9.87 -12.28
C ASN A 149 -4.00 10.46 -13.00
N ASP A 150 -5.19 10.36 -12.37
CA ASP A 150 -6.43 10.98 -12.87
C ASP A 150 -7.09 11.94 -11.85
N TYR A 151 -7.94 11.47 -10.96
CA TYR A 151 -8.62 12.25 -9.91
C TYR A 151 -7.80 12.34 -8.62
N GLY A 152 -6.50 12.19 -8.77
CA GLY A 152 -5.50 11.92 -7.75
C GLY A 152 -4.31 11.27 -8.44
N SER A 153 -3.29 10.89 -7.67
CA SER A 153 -2.12 10.22 -8.22
C SER A 153 -1.53 9.24 -7.21
N GLY A 154 -1.03 8.10 -7.70
CA GLY A 154 -0.45 7.07 -6.85
C GLY A 154 0.71 7.59 -5.99
N GLY A 155 0.56 7.48 -4.68
CA GLY A 155 1.53 7.93 -3.69
C GLY A 155 2.88 7.24 -3.85
N GLY A 156 3.97 7.96 -3.67
CA GLY A 156 5.29 7.33 -3.74
C GLY A 156 6.46 8.30 -3.69
N GLY A 157 7.53 7.88 -3.04
CA GLY A 157 8.73 8.68 -2.86
C GLY A 157 9.67 8.13 -1.80
N GLN A 158 10.66 8.93 -1.42
CA GLN A 158 11.57 8.57 -0.33
C GLN A 158 10.98 9.02 1.01
N SER A 159 11.01 8.16 2.01
CA SER A 159 10.79 8.55 3.40
C SER A 159 11.86 9.54 3.86
N HIS A 160 11.43 10.58 4.55
CA HIS A 160 12.29 11.52 5.26
C HIS A 160 12.67 11.01 6.66
N VAL A 161 11.93 10.03 7.18
CA VAL A 161 12.09 9.46 8.52
C VAL A 161 12.97 8.21 8.51
N PHE A 162 12.64 7.23 7.66
CA PHE A 162 13.19 5.88 7.72
C PHE A 162 14.36 5.70 6.76
N SER A 163 15.43 5.06 7.25
CA SER A 163 16.55 4.63 6.41
C SER A 163 16.15 3.50 5.48
N ARG A 164 16.87 3.33 4.37
CA ARG A 164 16.65 2.23 3.43
C ARG A 164 16.73 0.87 4.16
N PRO A 165 15.66 0.06 4.15
CA PRO A 165 15.71 -1.29 4.71
C PRO A 165 16.50 -2.25 3.81
N ALA A 166 16.95 -3.37 4.39
CA ALA A 166 17.83 -4.31 3.70
C ALA A 166 17.20 -4.92 2.44
N PHE A 167 15.88 -5.16 2.43
CA PHE A 167 15.16 -5.69 1.27
C PHE A 167 15.22 -4.75 0.05
N GLN A 168 15.44 -3.44 0.24
CA GLN A 168 15.63 -2.48 -0.85
C GLN A 168 17.09 -2.32 -1.31
N ASN A 169 18.05 -3.10 -0.78
CA ASN A 169 19.45 -2.98 -1.20
C ASN A 169 19.67 -3.30 -2.69
N GLY A 170 18.82 -4.16 -3.27
CA GLY A 170 18.82 -4.45 -4.70
C GLY A 170 18.47 -3.25 -5.58
N VAL A 171 17.73 -2.28 -5.03
CA VAL A 171 17.22 -1.09 -5.73
C VAL A 171 17.84 0.20 -5.18
N LYS A 172 18.97 0.11 -4.47
CA LYS A 172 19.65 1.23 -3.79
C LYS A 172 19.98 2.42 -4.71
N ASN A 173 20.18 2.17 -6.00
CA ASN A 173 20.48 3.21 -6.99
C ASN A 173 19.25 4.09 -7.31
N VAL A 174 18.04 3.58 -7.02
CA VAL A 174 16.77 4.29 -7.19
C VAL A 174 16.38 4.97 -5.88
N VAL A 175 16.36 4.22 -4.77
CA VAL A 175 15.85 4.72 -3.48
C VAL A 175 16.89 5.43 -2.61
N GLY A 176 18.16 5.48 -3.00
CA GLY A 176 19.22 6.13 -2.21
C GLY A 176 19.32 5.56 -0.80
N ALA A 177 19.59 6.40 0.21
CA ALA A 177 19.78 5.96 1.60
C ALA A 177 18.49 5.83 2.43
N ARG A 178 17.31 6.03 1.83
CA ARG A 178 16.02 6.11 2.51
C ARG A 178 15.07 5.00 2.03
N ARG A 179 14.04 4.70 2.84
CA ARG A 179 12.95 3.79 2.43
C ARG A 179 12.21 4.42 1.25
N GLY A 180 12.15 3.74 0.11
CA GLY A 180 11.36 4.19 -1.06
C GLY A 180 9.98 3.55 -1.07
N THR A 181 8.92 4.28 -1.42
CA THR A 181 7.54 3.80 -1.61
C THR A 181 7.09 4.06 -3.06
N PRO A 182 6.07 3.32 -3.57
CA PRO A 182 5.48 2.13 -2.97
C PRO A 182 6.38 0.89 -3.12
N ASP A 183 5.96 -0.25 -2.57
CA ASP A 183 6.64 -1.54 -2.77
C ASP A 183 6.04 -2.30 -3.97
N VAL A 184 4.71 -2.29 -4.10
CA VAL A 184 3.92 -2.89 -5.19
C VAL A 184 2.68 -2.03 -5.43
N SER A 185 2.05 -2.11 -6.60
CA SER A 185 0.87 -1.32 -6.93
C SER A 185 -0.25 -2.15 -7.55
N LEU A 186 -1.49 -1.77 -7.26
CA LEU A 186 -2.70 -2.38 -7.81
C LEU A 186 -3.64 -1.27 -8.32
N ALA A 187 -4.82 -1.66 -8.82
CA ALA A 187 -5.82 -0.74 -9.33
C ALA A 187 -6.18 0.35 -8.29
N ALA A 188 -6.14 1.61 -8.74
CA ALA A 188 -6.43 2.78 -7.93
C ALA A 188 -7.03 3.95 -8.75
N ALA A 189 -6.90 3.94 -10.08
CA ALA A 189 -7.49 5.01 -10.88
C ALA A 189 -9.02 4.96 -10.84
N VAL A 190 -9.67 6.12 -10.76
CA VAL A 190 -11.14 6.20 -10.79
C VAL A 190 -11.67 5.81 -12.17
N ASN A 191 -10.91 6.09 -13.23
CA ASN A 191 -11.19 5.51 -14.54
C ASN A 191 -10.91 3.99 -14.53
N GLY A 192 -11.99 3.21 -14.46
CA GLY A 192 -11.93 1.77 -14.24
C GLY A 192 -11.91 1.37 -12.77
N GLY A 193 -12.23 2.31 -11.87
CA GLY A 193 -12.21 2.13 -10.42
C GLY A 193 -13.33 1.23 -9.88
N ALA A 194 -13.24 0.94 -8.59
CA ALA A 194 -14.14 0.05 -7.89
C ALA A 194 -15.59 0.56 -7.82
N TRP A 195 -16.52 -0.28 -8.24
CA TRP A 195 -17.93 -0.14 -7.88
C TRP A 195 -18.12 -0.61 -6.45
N ILE A 196 -18.72 0.25 -5.62
CA ILE A 196 -19.05 -0.08 -4.24
C ILE A 196 -20.53 0.15 -3.96
N TYR A 197 -21.11 -0.61 -3.02
CA TYR A 197 -22.48 -0.39 -2.56
C TYR A 197 -22.52 0.12 -1.13
N SER A 198 -22.77 1.42 -0.96
CA SER A 198 -22.95 2.01 0.37
C SER A 198 -24.38 1.77 0.86
N SER A 199 -24.53 1.16 2.04
CA SER A 199 -25.82 1.00 2.72
C SER A 199 -25.83 1.48 4.17
N PHE A 200 -24.67 1.94 4.68
CA PHE A 200 -24.53 2.35 6.07
C PHE A 200 -24.92 3.82 6.29
N ASP A 201 -24.47 4.72 5.41
CA ASP A 201 -24.90 6.12 5.43
C ASP A 201 -26.29 6.23 4.76
N PRO A 202 -27.35 6.56 5.53
CA PRO A 202 -28.70 6.66 4.99
C PRO A 202 -28.87 7.83 4.01
N THR A 203 -27.92 8.77 3.96
CA THR A 203 -27.94 9.92 3.04
C THR A 203 -27.23 9.67 1.72
N ALA A 204 -26.40 8.62 1.66
CA ALA A 204 -25.58 8.26 0.50
C ALA A 204 -25.72 6.77 0.15
N THR A 205 -26.92 6.21 0.32
CA THR A 205 -27.20 4.81 -0.02
C THR A 205 -27.24 4.60 -1.53
N GLY A 206 -26.53 3.59 -2.03
CA GLY A 206 -26.54 3.21 -3.43
C GLY A 206 -25.18 2.77 -3.96
N TRP A 207 -25.13 2.59 -5.28
CA TRP A 207 -23.90 2.31 -6.00
C TRP A 207 -23.12 3.60 -6.26
N ASP A 208 -21.81 3.54 -6.04
CA ASP A 208 -20.87 4.60 -6.39
C ASP A 208 -19.59 4.01 -6.98
N VAL A 209 -18.80 4.85 -7.66
CA VAL A 209 -17.47 4.51 -8.16
C VAL A 209 -16.43 5.29 -7.36
N THR A 210 -15.45 4.56 -6.85
CA THR A 210 -14.32 5.16 -6.13
C THR A 210 -13.00 4.60 -6.67
N GLY A 211 -11.89 5.12 -6.14
CA GLY A 211 -10.55 4.68 -6.46
C GLY A 211 -9.60 5.04 -5.32
N GLY A 212 -8.40 5.45 -5.66
CA GLY A 212 -7.31 5.71 -4.74
C GLY A 212 -6.54 4.44 -4.38
N THR A 213 -5.37 4.63 -3.78
CA THR A 213 -4.56 3.56 -3.21
C THR A 213 -5.27 2.87 -2.03
N SER A 214 -6.32 3.49 -1.50
CA SER A 214 -7.33 2.87 -0.63
C SER A 214 -8.09 1.71 -1.29
N GLU A 215 -8.22 1.66 -2.62
CA GLU A 215 -8.72 0.49 -3.35
C GLU A 215 -7.62 -0.58 -3.47
N ALA A 216 -6.40 -0.15 -3.80
CA ALA A 216 -5.27 -1.03 -4.04
C ALA A 216 -4.86 -1.88 -2.82
N SER A 217 -4.85 -1.26 -1.63
CA SER A 217 -4.49 -1.90 -0.35
C SER A 217 -5.36 -3.13 -0.02
N PRO A 218 -6.71 -3.03 0.05
CA PRO A 218 -7.59 -4.17 0.32
C PRO A 218 -7.60 -5.19 -0.82
N LEU A 219 -7.50 -4.79 -2.09
CA LEU A 219 -7.32 -5.74 -3.20
C LEU A 219 -6.09 -6.64 -2.96
N PHE A 220 -4.97 -6.04 -2.58
CA PHE A 220 -3.74 -6.79 -2.31
C PHE A 220 -3.85 -7.61 -1.02
N SER A 221 -4.59 -7.15 -0.02
CA SER A 221 -4.85 -7.90 1.21
C SER A 221 -5.52 -9.25 0.92
N GLY A 222 -6.48 -9.28 -0.02
CA GLY A 222 -7.09 -10.53 -0.49
C GLY A 222 -6.08 -11.46 -1.17
N ILE A 223 -5.16 -10.91 -1.97
CA ILE A 223 -4.09 -11.69 -2.62
C ILE A 223 -3.15 -12.30 -1.57
N VAL A 224 -2.78 -11.55 -0.53
CA VAL A 224 -1.94 -12.07 0.56
C VAL A 224 -2.71 -13.11 1.38
N ALA A 225 -4.00 -12.92 1.65
CA ALA A 225 -4.83 -13.92 2.34
C ALA A 225 -4.92 -15.25 1.55
N LEU A 226 -4.99 -15.19 0.21
CA LEU A 226 -4.88 -16.38 -0.64
C LEU A 226 -3.50 -17.04 -0.54
N ALA A 227 -2.43 -16.25 -0.35
CA ALA A 227 -1.09 -16.79 -0.11
C ALA A 227 -0.98 -17.46 1.26
N ASP A 228 -1.58 -16.89 2.31
CA ASP A 228 -1.70 -17.53 3.63
C ASP A 228 -2.42 -18.88 3.52
N GLN A 229 -3.54 -18.91 2.80
CA GLN A 229 -4.31 -20.13 2.54
C GLN A 229 -3.46 -21.18 1.80
N ALA A 230 -2.75 -20.77 0.75
CA ALA A 230 -1.88 -21.66 -0.03
C ALA A 230 -0.67 -22.17 0.75
N ALA A 231 -0.13 -21.37 1.68
CA ALA A 231 0.97 -21.76 2.56
C ALA A 231 0.51 -22.67 3.71
N GLY A 232 -0.76 -22.56 4.10
CA GLY A 232 -1.33 -23.22 5.28
C GLY A 232 -0.88 -22.59 6.61
N HIS A 233 -0.34 -21.37 6.55
CA HIS A 233 0.09 -20.55 7.69
C HIS A 233 0.24 -19.09 7.24
N ARG A 234 0.37 -18.16 8.19
CA ARG A 234 0.65 -16.75 7.89
C ARG A 234 1.99 -16.61 7.16
N VAL A 235 2.01 -15.85 6.08
CA VAL A 235 3.25 -15.52 5.33
C VAL A 235 4.06 -14.43 6.00
N GLY A 236 3.46 -13.63 6.89
CA GLY A 236 4.12 -12.58 7.67
C GLY A 236 4.59 -11.40 6.84
N ASN A 237 5.60 -10.66 7.31
CA ASN A 237 6.13 -9.54 6.54
C ASN A 237 6.71 -10.02 5.19
N ILE A 238 6.08 -9.59 4.10
CA ILE A 238 6.38 -10.08 2.76
C ILE A 238 7.44 -9.24 2.02
N ASN A 239 7.97 -8.17 2.60
CA ASN A 239 8.81 -7.21 1.89
C ASN A 239 10.05 -7.89 1.29
N GLU A 240 10.74 -8.76 2.03
CA GLU A 240 11.90 -9.47 1.48
C GLU A 240 11.51 -10.45 0.35
N ALA A 241 10.42 -11.20 0.53
CA ALA A 241 9.93 -12.13 -0.48
C ALA A 241 9.49 -11.42 -1.76
N LEU A 242 8.80 -10.29 -1.65
CA LEU A 242 8.34 -9.47 -2.78
C LEU A 242 9.53 -8.99 -3.64
N TYR A 243 10.59 -8.46 -3.03
CA TYR A 243 11.76 -7.99 -3.76
C TYR A 243 12.56 -9.16 -4.37
N ALA A 244 12.59 -10.33 -3.73
CA ALA A 244 13.17 -11.54 -4.31
C ALA A 244 12.38 -12.04 -5.53
N LEU A 245 11.04 -12.01 -5.47
CA LEU A 245 10.14 -12.38 -6.58
C LEU A 245 10.22 -11.36 -7.74
N SER A 246 10.34 -10.07 -7.44
CA SER A 246 10.60 -9.03 -8.44
C SER A 246 11.91 -9.29 -9.18
N LYS A 247 12.99 -9.58 -8.46
CA LYS A 247 14.29 -9.93 -9.07
C LYS A 247 14.18 -11.17 -9.96
N ARG A 248 13.45 -12.20 -9.55
CA ARG A 248 13.19 -13.39 -10.38
C ARG A 248 12.43 -13.05 -11.65
N SER A 249 11.39 -12.23 -11.56
CA SER A 249 10.59 -11.78 -12.71
C SER A 249 11.45 -10.97 -13.69
N ALA A 250 12.34 -10.12 -13.18
CA ALA A 250 13.33 -9.39 -14.00
C ALA A 250 14.33 -10.32 -14.73
N HIS A 251 14.52 -11.54 -14.23
CA HIS A 251 15.27 -12.61 -14.91
C HIS A 251 14.36 -13.56 -15.71
N HIS A 252 13.21 -13.08 -16.16
CA HIS A 252 12.23 -13.78 -17.01
C HIS A 252 11.56 -15.00 -16.36
N ASP A 253 11.65 -15.18 -15.05
CA ASP A 253 10.87 -16.19 -14.33
C ASP A 253 9.43 -15.72 -14.14
N LYS A 254 8.58 -16.03 -15.12
CA LYS A 254 7.14 -15.69 -15.09
C LYS A 254 6.43 -16.31 -13.88
N SER A 255 6.94 -17.40 -13.30
CA SER A 255 6.29 -18.06 -12.16
C SER A 255 6.33 -17.24 -10.87
N ALA A 256 7.18 -16.20 -10.81
CA ALA A 256 7.20 -15.28 -9.67
C ALA A 256 6.03 -14.30 -9.66
N GLY A 257 5.38 -14.06 -10.81
CA GLY A 257 4.11 -13.33 -10.88
C GLY A 257 4.19 -11.82 -10.66
N VAL A 258 5.37 -11.18 -10.68
CA VAL A 258 5.48 -9.72 -10.66
C VAL A 258 5.46 -9.20 -12.11
N VAL A 259 4.68 -8.15 -12.35
CA VAL A 259 4.47 -7.55 -13.68
C VAL A 259 4.88 -6.08 -13.63
N ASP A 260 5.98 -5.75 -14.31
CA ASP A 260 6.57 -4.41 -14.33
C ASP A 260 5.65 -3.37 -15.00
N VAL A 261 5.62 -2.16 -14.45
CA VAL A 261 4.92 -0.99 -15.03
C VAL A 261 5.99 0.01 -15.45
N ASN A 262 6.19 0.15 -16.76
CA ASN A 262 7.37 0.83 -17.30
C ASN A 262 7.08 1.69 -18.54
N ASP A 263 5.85 2.21 -18.64
CA ASP A 263 5.36 2.96 -19.79
C ASP A 263 5.82 4.44 -19.82
N GLY A 264 6.56 4.89 -18.80
CA GLY A 264 7.07 6.26 -18.68
C GLY A 264 6.08 7.28 -18.13
N THR A 265 4.86 6.87 -17.75
CA THR A 265 3.92 7.72 -16.99
C THR A 265 4.48 8.00 -15.59
N ASN A 266 3.86 8.92 -14.84
CA ASN A 266 4.44 9.40 -13.59
C ASN A 266 3.38 9.79 -12.55
N ASN A 267 3.80 9.87 -11.29
CA ASN A 267 2.96 10.29 -10.18
C ASN A 267 3.11 11.78 -9.80
N SER A 268 3.26 12.67 -10.79
CA SER A 268 3.26 14.11 -10.53
C SER A 268 1.85 14.58 -10.17
N TYR A 269 1.75 15.44 -9.16
CA TYR A 269 0.47 15.94 -8.66
C TYR A 269 0.67 17.32 -8.03
N GLU A 270 -0.34 18.18 -8.09
CA GLU A 270 -0.34 19.52 -7.47
C GLU A 270 0.93 20.36 -7.75
N GLY A 271 1.42 20.29 -9.00
CA GLY A 271 2.61 21.02 -9.46
C GLY A 271 3.95 20.45 -8.99
N VAL A 272 3.97 19.39 -8.16
CA VAL A 272 5.19 18.70 -7.75
C VAL A 272 5.51 17.61 -8.77
N THR A 273 6.69 17.71 -9.39
CA THR A 273 7.17 16.67 -10.32
C THR A 273 7.51 15.39 -9.55
N GLY A 274 6.80 14.31 -9.85
CA GLY A 274 6.99 13.00 -9.23
C GLY A 274 8.08 12.16 -9.90
N TYR A 275 7.88 10.86 -9.85
CA TYR A 275 8.75 9.81 -10.37
C TYR A 275 8.10 9.15 -11.58
N LYS A 276 8.92 8.72 -12.53
CA LYS A 276 8.45 8.02 -13.73
C LYS A 276 8.48 6.52 -13.52
N ALA A 277 7.48 5.83 -14.06
CA ALA A 277 7.51 4.40 -14.30
C ALA A 277 8.67 4.06 -15.25
N VAL A 278 9.57 3.17 -14.84
CA VAL A 278 10.74 2.75 -15.63
C VAL A 278 10.93 1.24 -15.55
N ASN A 279 11.87 0.68 -16.30
CA ASN A 279 12.14 -0.75 -16.21
C ASN A 279 12.65 -1.13 -14.81
N GLY A 280 11.93 -2.03 -14.14
CA GLY A 280 12.22 -2.47 -12.77
C GLY A 280 11.69 -1.49 -11.72
N TYR A 281 12.21 -1.57 -10.49
CA TYR A 281 11.67 -0.77 -9.40
C TYR A 281 11.72 0.75 -9.66
N ASP A 282 10.61 1.42 -9.41
CA ASP A 282 10.51 2.88 -9.36
C ASP A 282 9.62 3.36 -8.20
N MET A 283 9.69 4.65 -7.88
CA MET A 283 8.92 5.27 -6.79
C MET A 283 7.54 5.76 -7.22
N ALA A 284 7.05 5.37 -8.41
CA ALA A 284 5.68 5.62 -8.83
C ALA A 284 4.81 4.38 -8.65
N THR A 285 5.36 3.18 -8.90
CA THR A 285 4.62 1.90 -8.85
C THR A 285 5.32 0.77 -8.10
N GLY A 286 6.51 1.02 -7.55
CA GLY A 286 7.26 0.02 -6.80
C GLY A 286 7.84 -1.03 -7.74
N VAL A 287 7.65 -2.31 -7.44
CA VAL A 287 8.04 -3.41 -8.34
C VAL A 287 7.07 -3.61 -9.52
N GLY A 288 6.04 -2.77 -9.63
CA GLY A 288 4.93 -2.92 -10.58
C GLY A 288 3.69 -3.54 -9.92
N THR A 289 2.97 -4.37 -10.68
CA THR A 289 1.76 -5.09 -10.26
C THR A 289 2.02 -6.59 -10.07
N VAL A 290 0.96 -7.36 -9.74
CA VAL A 290 1.05 -8.81 -9.61
C VAL A 290 0.02 -9.55 -10.48
N ASP A 291 0.47 -10.63 -11.11
CA ASP A 291 -0.38 -11.69 -11.63
C ASP A 291 -0.67 -12.67 -10.50
N ALA A 292 -1.82 -12.49 -9.83
CA ALA A 292 -2.19 -13.23 -8.62
C ALA A 292 -2.12 -14.75 -8.80
N LEU A 293 -2.47 -15.28 -9.98
CA LEU A 293 -2.43 -16.73 -10.25
C LEU A 293 -1.02 -17.31 -10.10
N ARG A 294 0.01 -16.52 -10.41
CA ARG A 294 1.42 -16.90 -10.31
C ARG A 294 2.04 -16.44 -9.00
N PHE A 295 1.69 -15.23 -8.57
CA PHE A 295 2.25 -14.58 -7.39
C PHE A 295 1.86 -15.31 -6.10
N VAL A 296 0.59 -15.67 -5.90
CA VAL A 296 0.09 -16.36 -4.69
C VAL A 296 0.91 -17.62 -4.37
N PRO A 297 1.02 -18.62 -5.27
CA PRO A 297 1.79 -19.81 -4.97
C PRO A 297 3.30 -19.54 -4.87
N ALA A 298 3.82 -18.49 -5.52
CA ALA A 298 5.23 -18.11 -5.40
C ALA A 298 5.54 -17.48 -4.03
N LEU A 299 4.68 -16.59 -3.55
CA LEU A 299 4.78 -15.97 -2.24
C LEU A 299 4.64 -17.01 -1.12
N ALA A 300 3.64 -17.89 -1.21
CA ALA A 300 3.44 -18.99 -0.25
C ALA A 300 4.64 -19.94 -0.13
N ARG A 301 5.43 -20.12 -1.20
CA ARG A 301 6.68 -20.89 -1.17
C ARG A 301 7.86 -20.09 -0.62
N ALA A 302 7.87 -18.78 -0.83
CA ALA A 302 8.93 -17.89 -0.39
C ALA A 302 8.83 -17.58 1.11
N SER A 303 7.63 -17.65 1.70
CA SER A 303 7.44 -17.65 3.15
C SER A 303 7.96 -18.96 3.73
N HIS A 304 9.26 -19.01 4.00
CA HIS A 304 9.84 -20.13 4.76
C HIS A 304 9.14 -20.22 6.12
N ARG A 305 8.87 -21.45 6.56
CA ARG A 305 8.51 -21.72 7.97
C ARG A 305 9.71 -21.28 8.82
N GLY A 306 9.60 -20.10 9.43
CA GLY A 306 10.47 -19.70 10.53
C GLY A 306 10.38 -20.68 11.68
#